data_AF-A0A5B0NJZ7-F1
#
_entry.id   AF-A0A5B0NJZ7-F1
#
_cell.length_a   1.000
_cell.length_b   1.000
_cell.length_c   1.000
_cell.angle_alpha   90.00
_cell.angle_beta   90.00
_cell.angle_gamma   90.00
#
_symmetry.space_group_name_H-M   'P 1'
#
loop_
_entity.id
_entity.type
_entity.pdbx_description
1 polymer ?
#
loop_
_entity_poly.entity_id
_entity_poly.type
_entity_poly.pdbx_seq_one_letter_code
_entity_poly.pdbx_strand_id
1 'polypeptide(L)'
;MNALPQAASSGTSMAAPQIAGVAALILSARGKNLNGLSIRSRLASTARVVWTDFGKGVLESEKSLFRFSIHSIVKYIANSPHLLFRTGTVHQGGGLVNAFCAVFSNTSVSTSSIALNDSTNMNRHQNFTLVNEGTQPVTYRVKHLPAGSIAAFSLKSQHGRIDSKIPTPYANYASVDIQPDTFTVMPGQKQVIRTKFTPPRGLNPEDLHVYSGYISLVSVSKHLGNR
;
A
#
# COMPACT_ATOMS: atom_id res chain seq x y z
N MET A 1 -11.17 15.45 42.66
CA MET A 1 -10.33 15.50 41.44
C MET A 1 -11.26 15.42 40.25
N ASN A 2 -11.51 16.54 39.57
CA ASN A 2 -12.38 16.54 38.39
C ASN A 2 -11.58 15.99 37.21
N ALA A 3 -12.04 14.88 36.62
CA ALA A 3 -11.49 14.38 35.38
C ALA A 3 -11.58 15.48 34.31
N LEU A 4 -10.50 15.71 33.57
CA LEU A 4 -10.50 16.62 32.43
C LEU A 4 -11.63 16.20 31.47
N PRO A 5 -12.43 17.14 30.93
CA PRO A 5 -13.45 16.80 29.95
C PRO A 5 -12.77 16.21 28.71
N GLN A 6 -13.08 14.95 28.41
CA GLN A 6 -12.64 14.27 27.19
C GLN A 6 -13.82 14.16 26.24
N ALA A 7 -13.64 14.61 25.00
CA ALA A 7 -14.63 14.49 23.93
C ALA A 7 -14.10 13.52 22.86
N ALA A 8 -14.92 12.51 22.52
CA ALA A 8 -14.65 11.64 21.39
C ALA A 8 -15.18 12.31 20.11
N SER A 9 -14.28 12.55 19.16
CA SER A 9 -14.60 13.19 17.87
C SER A 9 -14.17 12.29 16.72
N SER A 10 -14.93 12.30 15.62
CA SER A 10 -14.60 11.57 14.40
C SER A 10 -14.36 12.54 13.24
N GLY A 11 -13.45 12.16 12.34
CA GLY A 11 -13.13 12.95 11.16
C GLY A 11 -11.66 12.91 10.78
N THR A 12 -11.34 13.32 9.56
CA THR A 12 -9.96 13.46 9.09
C THR A 12 -9.16 14.49 9.92
N SER A 13 -9.85 15.42 10.58
CA SER A 13 -9.28 16.36 11.55
C SER A 13 -8.65 15.69 12.78
N MET A 14 -9.05 14.46 13.13
CA MET A 14 -8.42 13.67 14.21
C MET A 14 -7.27 12.80 13.68
N ALA A 15 -7.28 12.44 12.40
CA ALA A 15 -6.18 11.71 11.76
C ALA A 15 -4.97 12.62 11.48
N ALA A 16 -5.19 13.89 11.12
CA ALA A 16 -4.14 14.86 10.87
C ALA A 16 -3.13 15.03 12.04
N PRO A 17 -3.55 15.25 13.30
CA PRO A 17 -2.61 15.36 14.42
C PRO A 17 -1.88 14.04 14.72
N GLN A 18 -2.48 12.88 14.42
CA GLN A 18 -1.79 11.59 14.54
C GLN A 18 -0.58 11.52 13.60
N ILE A 19 -0.76 11.93 12.32
CA ILE A 19 0.34 11.97 11.35
C ILE A 19 1.41 12.99 11.76
N ALA A 20 1.01 14.15 12.28
CA ALA A 20 1.95 15.15 12.79
C ALA A 20 2.82 14.61 13.94
N GLY A 21 2.22 13.86 14.88
CA GLY A 21 2.95 13.20 15.96
C GLY A 21 3.97 12.16 15.47
N VAL A 22 3.58 11.33 14.49
CA VAL A 22 4.52 10.35 13.89
C VAL A 22 5.64 11.04 13.13
N ALA A 23 5.36 12.14 12.41
CA ALA A 23 6.38 12.93 11.74
C ALA A 23 7.40 13.53 12.74
N ALA A 24 6.91 14.04 13.88
CA ALA A 24 7.78 14.52 14.96
C ALA A 24 8.68 13.40 15.53
N LEU A 25 8.15 12.18 15.68
CA LEU A 25 8.91 11.01 16.12
C LEU A 25 10.00 10.60 15.11
N ILE A 26 9.71 10.71 13.80
CA ILE A 26 10.71 10.46 12.76
C ILE A 26 11.86 11.48 12.86
N LEU A 27 11.52 12.76 13.04
CA LEU A 27 12.51 13.83 13.20
C LEU A 27 13.35 13.68 14.47
N SER A 28 12.77 13.23 15.57
CA SER A 28 13.52 13.02 16.82
C SER A 28 14.49 11.84 16.72
N ALA A 29 14.10 10.75 16.07
CA ALA A 29 14.92 9.54 15.95
C ALA A 29 15.97 9.61 14.83
N ARG A 30 15.68 10.31 13.73
CA ARG A 30 16.54 10.35 12.52
C ARG A 30 17.21 11.70 12.28
N GLY A 31 16.96 12.68 13.13
CA GLY A 31 17.52 14.02 13.03
C GLY A 31 16.69 14.96 12.14
N LYS A 32 17.04 16.24 12.20
CA LYS A 32 16.29 17.35 11.59
C LYS A 32 16.62 17.61 10.12
N ASN A 33 17.59 16.91 9.55
CA ASN A 33 18.03 17.10 8.15
C ASN A 33 17.07 16.45 7.12
N LEU A 34 15.91 15.96 7.55
CA LEU A 34 14.91 15.36 6.68
C LEU A 34 13.96 16.42 6.10
N ASN A 35 13.82 16.43 4.78
CA ASN A 35 12.82 17.25 4.10
C ASN A 35 11.41 16.64 4.28
N GLY A 36 10.37 17.47 4.27
CA GLY A 36 8.97 17.05 4.33
C GLY A 36 8.59 16.02 3.24
N LEU A 37 9.19 16.10 2.05
CA LEU A 37 9.01 15.09 1.00
C LEU A 37 9.56 13.72 1.41
N SER A 38 10.74 13.68 2.05
CA SER A 38 11.34 12.44 2.54
C SER A 38 10.50 11.82 3.68
N ILE A 39 9.97 12.66 4.58
CA ILE A 39 9.07 12.23 5.65
C ILE A 39 7.78 11.66 5.07
N ARG A 40 7.16 12.36 4.12
CA ARG A 40 5.95 11.88 3.42
C ARG A 40 6.21 10.56 2.70
N SER A 41 7.32 10.45 1.98
CA SER A 41 7.68 9.21 1.27
C SER A 41 7.82 8.04 2.25
N ARG A 42 8.50 8.26 3.38
CA ARG A 42 8.72 7.26 4.42
C ARG A 42 7.41 6.84 5.09
N LEU A 43 6.54 7.78 5.44
CA LEU A 43 5.22 7.48 6.02
C LEU A 43 4.35 6.64 5.07
N ALA A 44 4.31 7.02 3.79
CA ALA A 44 3.48 6.35 2.80
C ALA A 44 4.04 4.99 2.35
N SER A 45 5.36 4.84 2.20
CA SER A 45 6.00 3.59 1.75
C SER A 45 6.07 2.51 2.83
N THR A 46 5.95 2.90 4.11
CA THR A 46 5.94 1.98 5.25
C THR A 46 4.53 1.72 5.81
N ALA A 47 3.52 2.36 5.22
CA ALA A 47 2.13 2.16 5.59
C ALA A 47 1.65 0.72 5.30
N ARG A 48 0.68 0.27 6.08
CA ARG A 48 0.05 -1.05 5.95
C ARG A 48 -1.21 -0.92 5.10
N VAL A 49 -1.28 -1.68 4.02
CA VAL A 49 -2.49 -1.75 3.19
C VAL A 49 -3.64 -2.38 4.00
N VAL A 50 -4.79 -1.71 4.01
CA VAL A 50 -6.02 -2.16 4.68
C VAL A 50 -6.89 -2.95 3.69
N TRP A 51 -7.57 -3.95 4.21
CA TRP A 51 -8.55 -4.77 3.50
C TRP A 51 -9.95 -4.26 3.80
N THR A 52 -10.80 -4.18 2.78
CA THR A 52 -12.21 -3.81 2.97
C THR A 52 -13.09 -4.93 2.44
N ASP A 53 -13.91 -5.50 3.31
CA ASP A 53 -14.99 -6.39 2.91
C ASP A 53 -16.17 -5.56 2.40
N PHE A 54 -16.59 -5.80 1.15
CA PHE A 54 -17.82 -5.25 0.59
C PHE A 54 -18.95 -6.26 0.80
N GLY A 55 -19.28 -6.52 2.05
CA GLY A 55 -20.32 -7.45 2.47
C GLY A 55 -20.51 -7.34 3.98
N LYS A 56 -21.75 -7.39 4.47
CA LYS A 56 -22.02 -7.38 5.91
C LYS A 56 -21.35 -8.60 6.55
N GLY A 57 -20.24 -8.40 7.24
CA GLY A 57 -19.47 -9.45 7.89
C GLY A 57 -18.44 -8.84 8.84
N VAL A 58 -18.26 -9.48 9.98
CA VAL A 58 -17.51 -9.03 11.16
C VAL A 58 -16.08 -8.60 10.80
N LEU A 59 -15.62 -7.47 11.35
CA LEU A 59 -14.21 -7.11 11.43
C LEU A 59 -13.49 -8.14 12.30
N GLU A 60 -13.02 -9.24 11.74
CA GLU A 60 -11.91 -9.96 12.37
C GLU A 60 -10.61 -9.27 11.99
N SER A 61 -9.99 -8.66 12.99
CA SER A 61 -8.63 -8.20 12.92
C SER A 61 -7.73 -9.39 12.57
N GLU A 62 -7.21 -9.44 11.36
CA GLU A 62 -5.97 -10.18 11.17
C GLU A 62 -4.88 -9.43 11.94
N LYS A 63 -4.58 -9.93 13.13
CA LYS A 63 -3.37 -9.65 13.89
C LYS A 63 -2.17 -10.12 13.06
N SER A 64 -1.80 -9.34 12.03
CA SER A 64 -0.47 -9.44 11.43
C SER A 64 0.53 -8.76 12.36
N LEU A 65 0.87 -9.51 13.39
CA LEU A 65 1.94 -9.39 14.35
C LEU A 65 2.52 -10.82 14.32
N PHE A 66 3.65 -11.14 13.70
CA PHE A 66 5.00 -10.70 14.04
C PHE A 66 6.02 -11.66 13.35
N ARG A 67 7.32 -11.30 13.38
CA ARG A 67 8.51 -12.20 13.43
C ARG A 67 9.08 -12.84 12.15
N PHE A 68 10.42 -12.80 12.11
CA PHE A 68 11.30 -13.77 11.43
C PHE A 68 10.95 -15.21 11.88
N SER A 69 10.68 -16.11 10.91
CA SER A 69 10.99 -17.56 10.81
C SER A 69 10.64 -18.51 11.98
N ILE A 70 10.06 -19.73 11.87
CA ILE A 70 9.72 -20.70 10.81
C ILE A 70 8.49 -21.50 11.29
N HIS A 71 7.58 -21.88 10.39
CA HIS A 71 7.26 -23.26 9.96
C HIS A 71 5.89 -23.25 9.27
N SER A 72 5.84 -24.00 8.17
CA SER A 72 4.67 -24.26 7.35
C SER A 72 3.44 -24.69 8.15
N ILE A 73 2.26 -24.30 7.65
CA ILE A 73 1.19 -25.23 7.25
C ILE A 73 0.19 -24.46 6.36
N VAL A 74 -0.12 -25.08 5.23
CA VAL A 74 -1.25 -24.77 4.35
C VAL A 74 -2.55 -25.16 5.04
N LYS A 75 -3.59 -24.32 5.02
CA LYS A 75 -4.97 -24.81 4.94
C LYS A 75 -5.94 -23.78 4.36
N TYR A 76 -6.41 -24.11 3.16
CA TYR A 76 -7.72 -23.76 2.63
C TYR A 76 -8.84 -24.19 3.60
N ILE A 77 -9.93 -23.40 3.66
CA ILE A 77 -11.35 -23.67 4.02
C ILE A 77 -11.89 -22.27 4.44
N ALA A 78 -13.02 -21.72 3.97
CA ALA A 78 -14.25 -22.30 3.47
C ALA A 78 -14.96 -21.38 2.44
N ASN A 79 -15.90 -21.98 1.73
CA ASN A 79 -16.87 -21.39 0.80
C ASN A 79 -17.61 -20.15 1.33
N SER A 80 -17.05 -18.97 1.07
CA SER A 80 -17.81 -17.72 0.93
C SER A 80 -17.30 -17.05 -0.35
N PRO A 81 -18.16 -16.62 -1.30
CA PRO A 81 -17.69 -15.85 -2.46
C PRO A 81 -17.24 -14.42 -2.08
N HIS A 82 -17.04 -14.13 -0.79
CA HIS A 82 -16.46 -12.90 -0.30
C HIS A 82 -14.93 -12.96 -0.47
N LEU A 83 -14.50 -12.64 -1.69
CA LEU A 83 -13.11 -12.35 -2.00
C LEU A 83 -12.72 -11.07 -1.22
N LEU A 84 -11.74 -11.20 -0.32
CA LEU A 84 -11.15 -10.06 0.39
C LEU A 84 -10.46 -9.14 -0.63
N PHE A 85 -11.09 -8.02 -0.97
CA PHE A 85 -10.50 -7.03 -1.86
C PHE A 85 -9.77 -5.95 -1.06
N ARG A 86 -8.59 -5.58 -1.55
CA ARG A 86 -7.93 -4.36 -1.09
C ARG A 86 -8.69 -3.15 -1.63
N THR A 87 -8.91 -2.16 -0.78
CA THR A 87 -9.41 -0.87 -1.23
C THR A 87 -8.39 -0.25 -2.17
N GLY A 88 -8.84 0.33 -3.29
CA GLY A 88 -7.97 1.04 -4.20
C GLY A 88 -7.22 2.19 -3.52
N THR A 89 -6.09 2.59 -4.10
CA THR A 89 -5.29 3.72 -3.59
C THR A 89 -6.08 5.03 -3.56
N VAL A 90 -7.14 5.13 -4.37
CA VAL A 90 -8.10 6.24 -4.41
C VAL A 90 -8.78 6.47 -3.06
N HIS A 91 -8.97 5.43 -2.25
CA HIS A 91 -9.65 5.53 -0.95
C HIS A 91 -8.71 5.59 0.25
N GLN A 92 -7.60 4.83 0.24
CA GLN A 92 -6.71 4.70 1.41
C GLN A 92 -5.28 5.22 1.19
N GLY A 93 -4.98 5.78 0.01
CA GLY A 93 -3.62 6.20 -0.34
C GLY A 93 -2.63 5.04 -0.21
N GLY A 94 -1.51 5.29 0.50
CA GLY A 94 -0.50 4.27 0.82
C GLY A 94 -0.93 3.26 1.90
N GLY A 95 -2.07 3.48 2.57
CA GLY A 95 -2.59 2.65 3.65
C GLY A 95 -2.48 3.29 5.03
N LEU A 96 -2.70 2.47 6.07
CA LEU A 96 -2.65 2.87 7.47
C LEU A 96 -1.21 3.13 7.92
N VAL A 97 -0.96 4.29 8.55
CA VAL A 97 0.36 4.68 9.04
C VAL A 97 0.95 3.64 9.99
N ASN A 98 2.24 3.32 9.83
CA ASN A 98 2.99 2.46 10.73
C ASN A 98 4.17 3.23 11.31
N ALA A 99 3.99 3.80 12.51
CA ALA A 99 4.99 4.64 13.16
C ALA A 99 6.33 3.90 13.38
N PHE A 100 6.27 2.62 13.76
CA PHE A 100 7.47 1.83 14.01
C PHE A 100 8.29 1.65 12.74
N CYS A 101 7.67 1.19 11.65
CA CYS A 101 8.38 1.03 10.38
C CYS A 101 8.82 2.38 9.81
N ALA A 102 8.01 3.43 9.95
CA ALA A 102 8.37 4.77 9.49
C ALA A 102 9.60 5.32 10.23
N VAL A 103 9.81 4.98 11.50
CA VAL A 103 10.98 5.43 12.27
C VAL A 103 12.19 4.53 12.02
N PHE A 104 12.01 3.21 12.13
CA PHE A 104 13.11 2.25 12.22
C PHE A 104 13.46 1.52 10.93
N SER A 105 12.68 1.67 9.85
CA SER A 105 13.08 1.11 8.55
C SER A 105 14.43 1.68 8.13
N ASN A 106 15.37 0.81 7.77
CA ASN A 106 16.68 1.20 7.23
C ASN A 106 16.71 1.21 5.70
N THR A 107 15.53 1.19 5.07
CA THR A 107 15.40 1.34 3.63
C THR A 107 14.44 2.45 3.28
N SER A 108 14.78 3.20 2.24
CA SER A 108 13.94 4.26 1.68
C SER A 108 13.68 4.02 0.20
N VAL A 109 12.52 4.50 -0.27
CA VAL A 109 12.10 4.40 -1.67
C VAL A 109 12.05 5.81 -2.26
N SER A 110 12.51 5.96 -3.50
CA SER A 110 12.57 7.25 -4.19
C SER A 110 11.19 7.87 -4.48
N THR A 111 10.15 7.04 -4.52
CA THR A 111 8.76 7.48 -4.69
C THR A 111 7.82 6.67 -3.80
N SER A 112 6.79 7.33 -3.27
CA SER A 112 5.71 6.69 -2.52
C SER A 112 4.44 6.49 -3.34
N SER A 113 4.39 7.01 -4.57
CA SER A 113 3.23 6.87 -5.46
C SER A 113 3.66 6.95 -6.91
N ILE A 114 3.02 6.16 -7.77
CA ILE A 114 3.27 6.15 -9.21
C ILE A 114 1.97 6.59 -9.90
N ALA A 115 2.01 7.74 -10.56
CA ALA A 115 0.91 8.21 -11.40
C ALA A 115 1.14 7.70 -12.83
N LEU A 116 0.18 6.95 -13.36
CA LEU A 116 0.27 6.35 -14.70
C LEU A 116 -0.22 7.28 -15.81
N ASN A 117 -0.72 8.47 -15.44
CA ASN A 117 -1.41 9.43 -16.30
C ASN A 117 -2.67 8.85 -16.97
N ASP A 118 -3.39 9.71 -17.70
CA ASP A 118 -4.60 9.37 -18.44
C ASP A 118 -4.27 8.49 -19.67
N SER A 119 -5.27 7.70 -20.10
CA SER A 119 -5.30 6.69 -21.15
C SER A 119 -4.58 7.08 -22.44
N THR A 120 -4.67 8.35 -22.85
CA THR A 120 -4.04 8.86 -24.09
C THR A 120 -2.54 9.15 -23.94
N ASN A 121 -2.07 9.46 -22.73
CA ASN A 121 -0.66 9.79 -22.41
C ASN A 121 -0.08 8.86 -21.35
N MET A 122 -0.53 7.61 -21.37
CA MET A 122 -0.29 6.68 -20.28
C MET A 122 1.18 6.30 -20.20
N ASN A 123 1.83 6.69 -19.10
CA ASN A 123 3.22 6.33 -18.86
C ASN A 123 3.30 4.93 -18.23
N ARG A 124 3.30 3.91 -19.10
CA ARG A 124 3.34 2.49 -18.73
C ARG A 124 4.65 2.06 -18.09
N HIS A 125 5.73 2.78 -18.34
CA HIS A 125 7.07 2.40 -17.89
C HIS A 125 7.51 3.32 -16.77
N GLN A 126 7.62 2.78 -15.57
CA GLN A 126 7.98 3.55 -14.39
C GLN A 126 9.15 2.88 -13.69
N ASN A 127 10.01 3.69 -13.11
CA ASN A 127 11.16 3.19 -12.38
C ASN A 127 11.17 3.84 -11.01
N PHE A 128 11.51 3.06 -10.00
CA PHE A 128 11.77 3.59 -8.66
C PHE A 128 13.02 2.95 -8.09
N THR A 129 13.65 3.65 -7.15
CA THR A 129 14.90 3.22 -6.54
C THR A 129 14.66 2.88 -5.08
N LEU A 130 15.13 1.72 -4.66
CA LEU A 130 15.26 1.35 -3.26
C LEU A 130 16.69 1.65 -2.81
N VAL A 131 16.84 2.29 -1.66
CA VAL A 131 18.13 2.58 -1.04
C VAL A 131 18.23 1.85 0.29
N ASN A 132 19.35 1.16 0.52
CA ASN A 132 19.67 0.60 1.83
C ASN A 132 20.52 1.59 2.63
N GLU A 133 19.90 2.25 3.59
CA GLU A 133 20.53 3.19 4.53
C GLU A 133 21.11 2.49 5.76
N GLY A 134 20.94 1.16 5.86
CA GLY A 134 21.44 0.34 6.96
C GLY A 134 22.87 -0.12 6.75
N THR A 135 23.37 -0.84 7.77
CA THR A 135 24.72 -1.39 7.81
C THR A 135 24.81 -2.86 7.40
N GLN A 136 23.68 -3.50 7.13
CA GLN A 136 23.61 -4.92 6.74
C GLN A 136 22.96 -5.10 5.36
N PRO A 137 23.36 -6.12 4.58
CA PRO A 137 22.71 -6.43 3.32
C PRO A 137 21.28 -6.90 3.55
N VAL A 138 20.34 -6.44 2.70
CA VAL A 138 18.93 -6.84 2.78
C VAL A 138 18.47 -7.40 1.46
N THR A 139 17.85 -8.58 1.50
CA THR A 139 17.24 -9.20 0.32
C THR A 139 15.76 -8.87 0.30
N TYR A 140 15.25 -8.41 -0.84
CA TYR A 140 13.87 -8.04 -1.06
C TYR A 140 13.22 -8.93 -2.10
N ARG A 141 11.92 -9.19 -1.90
CA ARG A 141 11.01 -9.68 -2.92
C ARG A 141 9.93 -8.64 -3.18
N VAL A 142 9.73 -8.30 -4.44
CA VAL A 142 8.73 -7.34 -4.89
C VAL A 142 7.51 -8.10 -5.40
N LYS A 143 6.32 -7.65 -5.02
CA LYS A 143 5.06 -8.23 -5.48
C LYS A 143 4.07 -7.16 -5.88
N HIS A 144 3.34 -7.41 -6.95
CA HIS A 144 2.14 -6.65 -7.26
C HIS A 144 0.97 -7.15 -6.42
N LEU A 145 0.29 -6.22 -5.76
CA LEU A 145 -0.95 -6.47 -5.03
C LEU A 145 -2.08 -5.75 -5.77
N PRO A 146 -2.92 -6.49 -6.51
CA PRO A 146 -3.98 -5.88 -7.31
C PRO A 146 -5.05 -5.25 -6.43
N ALA A 147 -5.65 -4.17 -6.93
CA ALA A 147 -6.88 -3.58 -6.41
C ALA A 147 -7.90 -3.45 -7.56
N GLY A 148 -9.18 -3.63 -7.26
CA GLY A 148 -10.24 -3.58 -8.26
C GLY A 148 -10.35 -2.21 -8.91
N SER A 149 -10.73 -2.20 -10.20
CA SER A 149 -11.02 -0.96 -10.94
C SER A 149 -12.41 -0.46 -10.58
N ILE A 150 -12.51 0.84 -10.32
CA ILE A 150 -13.78 1.49 -9.95
C ILE A 150 -14.15 2.41 -11.10
N ALA A 151 -15.38 2.30 -11.62
CA ALA A 151 -15.84 3.27 -12.61
C ALA A 151 -16.01 4.65 -11.96
N ALA A 152 -15.69 5.73 -12.66
CA ALA A 152 -15.91 7.07 -12.13
C ALA A 152 -17.33 7.57 -12.45
N PHE A 153 -17.88 7.08 -13.56
CA PHE A 153 -19.19 7.45 -14.07
C PHE A 153 -20.01 6.20 -14.40
N SER A 154 -21.32 6.38 -14.44
CA SER A 154 -22.22 5.36 -14.96
C SER A 154 -23.44 6.02 -15.56
N LEU A 155 -23.56 5.95 -16.88
CA LEU A 155 -24.74 6.42 -17.60
C LEU A 155 -26.02 5.66 -17.22
N LYS A 156 -25.88 4.49 -16.61
CA LYS A 156 -26.99 3.65 -16.12
C LYS A 156 -27.57 4.11 -14.78
N SER A 157 -26.94 5.07 -14.09
CA SER A 157 -27.49 5.61 -12.85
C SER A 157 -28.22 6.92 -13.08
N GLN A 158 -29.22 7.18 -12.24
CA GLN A 158 -30.08 8.36 -12.32
C GLN A 158 -29.31 9.69 -12.32
N HIS A 159 -28.11 9.73 -11.74
CA HIS A 159 -27.30 10.94 -11.60
C HIS A 159 -25.95 10.86 -12.33
N GLY A 160 -25.72 9.83 -13.17
CA GLY A 160 -24.43 9.65 -13.84
C GLY A 160 -23.27 9.24 -12.92
N ARG A 161 -23.54 8.92 -11.64
CA ARG A 161 -22.55 8.56 -10.62
C ARG A 161 -22.62 7.09 -10.25
N ILE A 162 -21.53 6.54 -9.74
CA ILE A 162 -21.59 5.21 -9.13
C ILE A 162 -22.47 5.25 -7.89
N ASP A 163 -23.42 4.33 -7.82
CA ASP A 163 -24.21 4.01 -6.63
C ASP A 163 -23.95 2.56 -6.22
N SER A 164 -24.49 2.17 -5.07
CA SER A 164 -24.37 0.80 -4.53
C SER A 164 -25.02 -0.28 -5.40
N LYS A 165 -25.73 0.07 -6.48
CA LYS A 165 -26.42 -0.87 -7.37
C LYS A 165 -25.59 -1.23 -8.60
N ILE A 166 -24.50 -0.53 -8.89
CA ILE A 166 -23.62 -0.84 -10.03
C ILE A 166 -22.59 -1.87 -9.56
N PRO A 167 -22.64 -3.12 -10.05
CA PRO A 167 -21.66 -4.13 -9.70
C PRO A 167 -20.30 -3.71 -10.26
N THR A 168 -19.30 -3.53 -9.39
CA THR A 168 -17.91 -3.43 -9.86
C THR A 168 -17.44 -4.85 -10.20
N PRO A 169 -16.98 -5.12 -11.43
CA PRO A 169 -16.53 -6.46 -11.78
C PRO A 169 -15.37 -6.89 -10.89
N TYR A 170 -15.60 -7.97 -10.15
CA TYR A 170 -14.74 -8.51 -9.09
C TYR A 170 -13.34 -8.98 -9.55
N ALA A 171 -12.99 -8.87 -10.83
CA ALA A 171 -11.72 -9.34 -11.40
C ALA A 171 -11.05 -8.36 -12.37
N ASN A 172 -11.53 -7.12 -12.49
CA ASN A 172 -10.94 -6.14 -13.40
C ASN A 172 -9.90 -5.28 -12.67
N TYR A 173 -8.63 -5.64 -12.77
CA TYR A 173 -7.50 -4.89 -12.21
C TYR A 173 -6.37 -4.74 -13.24
N ALA A 174 -5.53 -3.73 -13.06
CA ALA A 174 -4.33 -3.56 -13.87
C ALA A 174 -3.27 -4.58 -13.45
N SER A 175 -2.46 -5.04 -14.39
CA SER A 175 -1.31 -5.90 -14.10
C SER A 175 0.00 -5.11 -14.19
N VAL A 176 1.02 -5.62 -13.51
CA VAL A 176 2.35 -5.02 -13.45
C VAL A 176 3.40 -6.10 -13.61
N ASP A 177 4.27 -5.91 -14.58
CA ASP A 177 5.53 -6.65 -14.70
C ASP A 177 6.62 -5.92 -13.90
N ILE A 178 7.36 -6.63 -13.04
CA ILE A 178 8.38 -6.05 -12.15
C ILE A 178 9.72 -6.73 -12.40
N GLN A 179 10.77 -5.93 -12.59
CA GLN A 179 12.13 -6.43 -12.76
C GLN A 179 13.17 -5.55 -12.03
N PRO A 180 14.06 -6.15 -11.22
CA PRO A 180 14.01 -7.53 -10.71
C PRO A 180 12.87 -7.71 -9.69
N ASP A 181 12.32 -8.92 -9.60
CA ASP A 181 11.29 -9.29 -8.61
C ASP A 181 11.91 -9.78 -7.29
N THR A 182 13.17 -10.23 -7.30
CA THR A 182 13.96 -10.58 -6.11
C THR A 182 15.40 -10.10 -6.27
N PHE A 183 15.95 -9.43 -5.25
CA PHE A 183 17.31 -8.88 -5.30
C PHE A 183 17.86 -8.60 -3.91
N THR A 184 19.19 -8.45 -3.80
CA THR A 184 19.88 -8.06 -2.57
C THR A 184 20.51 -6.69 -2.73
N VAL A 185 20.28 -5.80 -1.75
CA VAL A 185 20.89 -4.47 -1.70
C VAL A 185 21.89 -4.41 -0.57
N MET A 186 23.16 -4.18 -0.92
CA MET A 186 24.25 -4.03 0.05
C MET A 186 24.10 -2.72 0.85
N PRO A 187 24.74 -2.60 2.02
CA PRO A 187 24.77 -1.37 2.81
C PRO A 187 25.18 -0.15 1.97
N GLY A 188 24.44 0.95 2.06
CA GLY A 188 24.68 2.18 1.31
C GLY A 188 24.36 2.12 -0.20
N GLN A 189 24.04 0.94 -0.73
CA GLN A 189 23.77 0.75 -2.16
C GLN A 189 22.31 1.02 -2.54
N LYS A 190 22.11 1.19 -3.84
CA LYS A 190 20.82 1.47 -4.46
C LYS A 190 20.46 0.37 -5.46
N GLN A 191 19.18 0.02 -5.52
CA GLN A 191 18.64 -0.86 -6.56
C GLN A 191 17.53 -0.13 -7.30
N VAL A 192 17.62 -0.10 -8.63
CA VAL A 192 16.54 0.37 -9.49
C VAL A 192 15.60 -0.79 -9.80
N ILE A 193 14.31 -0.58 -9.57
CA ILE A 193 13.22 -1.49 -9.91
C ILE A 193 12.45 -0.88 -11.08
N ARG A 194 12.32 -1.65 -12.15
CA ARG A 194 11.59 -1.27 -13.36
C ARG A 194 10.22 -1.94 -13.35
N THR A 195 9.20 -1.15 -13.66
CA THR A 195 7.81 -1.62 -13.70
C THR A 195 7.15 -1.26 -15.01
N LYS A 196 6.37 -2.22 -15.54
CA LYS A 196 5.56 -2.04 -16.73
C LYS A 196 4.10 -2.32 -16.41
N PHE A 197 3.25 -1.32 -16.58
CA PHE A 197 1.82 -1.39 -16.26
C PHE A 197 0.99 -1.73 -17.49
N THR A 198 0.03 -2.64 -17.33
CA THR A 198 -0.95 -2.99 -18.35
C THR A 198 -2.37 -2.78 -17.80
N PRO A 199 -3.20 -1.93 -18.44
CA PRO A 199 -4.57 -1.69 -18.00
C PRO A 199 -5.45 -2.94 -18.05
N PRO A 200 -6.54 -2.95 -17.27
CA PRO A 200 -7.56 -4.00 -17.35
C PRO A 200 -8.22 -4.00 -18.74
N ARG A 201 -8.64 -5.17 -19.21
CA ARG A 201 -9.39 -5.34 -20.46
C ARG A 201 -10.89 -5.47 -20.19
N GLY A 202 -11.71 -5.22 -21.21
CA GLY A 202 -13.17 -5.40 -21.11
C GLY A 202 -13.88 -4.35 -20.26
N LEU A 203 -13.27 -3.18 -20.06
CA LEU A 203 -13.88 -2.03 -19.42
C LEU A 203 -14.53 -1.13 -20.46
N ASN A 204 -15.71 -0.59 -20.15
CA ASN A 204 -16.38 0.38 -20.99
C ASN A 204 -15.66 1.74 -20.90
N PRO A 205 -15.17 2.31 -22.02
CA PRO A 205 -14.49 3.60 -22.01
C PRO A 205 -15.36 4.75 -21.46
N GLU A 206 -16.68 4.69 -21.64
CA GLU A 206 -17.61 5.74 -21.20
C GLU A 206 -17.73 5.86 -19.68
N ASP A 207 -17.41 4.79 -18.95
CA ASP A 207 -17.52 4.76 -17.49
C ASP A 207 -16.25 5.32 -16.78
N LEU A 208 -15.22 5.69 -17.57
CA LEU A 208 -13.96 6.30 -17.14
C LEU A 208 -13.35 5.61 -15.91
N HIS A 209 -13.09 4.31 -16.04
CA HIS A 209 -12.59 3.49 -14.94
C HIS A 209 -11.24 3.96 -14.40
N VAL A 210 -11.18 4.13 -13.08
CA VAL A 210 -9.95 4.34 -12.34
C VAL A 210 -9.47 2.99 -11.82
N TYR A 211 -8.31 2.56 -12.31
CA TYR A 211 -7.63 1.36 -11.82
C TYR A 211 -6.46 1.75 -10.91
N SER A 212 -6.18 0.91 -9.93
CA SER A 212 -5.13 1.15 -8.94
C SER A 212 -4.57 -0.16 -8.40
N GLY A 213 -3.57 -0.07 -7.53
CA GLY A 213 -2.98 -1.22 -6.86
C GLY A 213 -1.77 -0.83 -6.04
N TYR A 214 -1.13 -1.82 -5.44
CA TYR A 214 0.07 -1.63 -4.63
C TYR A 214 1.23 -2.44 -5.17
N ILE A 215 2.44 -1.93 -4.91
CA ILE A 215 3.68 -2.69 -5.07
C ILE A 215 4.24 -2.89 -3.67
N SER A 216 4.35 -4.15 -3.25
CA SER A 216 4.84 -4.53 -1.93
C SER A 216 6.29 -4.96 -2.01
N LEU A 217 7.12 -4.38 -1.15
CA LEU A 217 8.51 -4.74 -0.96
C LEU A 217 8.62 -5.48 0.37
N VAL A 218 8.89 -6.78 0.32
CA VAL A 218 9.02 -7.61 1.53
C VAL A 218 10.46 -8.04 1.67
N SER A 219 11.07 -7.77 2.83
CA SER A 219 12.39 -8.29 3.13
C SER A 219 12.32 -9.80 3.35
N VAL A 220 13.21 -10.54 2.70
CA VAL A 220 13.34 -11.98 2.85
C VAL A 220 14.32 -12.23 3.99
N SER A 221 13.78 -12.70 5.11
CA SER A 221 14.56 -13.27 6.20
C SER A 221 15.36 -14.48 5.69
N LYS A 222 16.70 -14.40 5.69
CA LYS A 222 17.49 -15.64 5.79
C LYS A 222 17.25 -16.18 7.18
N HIS A 223 16.57 -17.31 7.26
CA HIS A 223 16.55 -18.04 8.50
C HIS A 223 17.99 -18.40 8.85
N LEU A 224 18.51 -17.82 9.93
CA LEU A 224 19.69 -18.37 10.59
C LEU A 224 19.28 -19.78 11.04
N GLY A 225 19.80 -20.78 10.32
CA GLY A 225 19.65 -22.16 10.71
C GLY A 225 20.31 -22.35 12.07
N ASN A 226 19.64 -23.12 12.94
CA ASN A 226 20.25 -23.66 14.15
C ASN A 226 21.59 -24.30 13.82
N ARG A 227 22.66 -23.81 14.44
CA ARG A 227 23.72 -24.58 15.09
C ARG A 227 24.61 -23.64 15.90
#